data_AF-A0A6N6LDM4-F1
#
_entry.id   AF-A0A6N6LDM4-F1
#
_cell.length_a   1.000
_cell.length_b   1.000
_cell.length_c   1.000
_cell.angle_alpha   90.00
_cell.angle_beta   90.00
_cell.angle_gamma   90.00
#
_symmetry.space_group_name_H-M   'P 1'
#
loop_
_entity.id
_entity.type
_entity.pdbx_description
1 polymer ?
#
loop_
_entity_poly.entity_id
_entity_poly.type
_entity_poly.pdbx_seq_one_letter_code
_entity_poly.pdbx_strand_id
1 'polypeptide(L)'
;MWLYRHHTCSEIIDLDHETGRWHLVDDSEKPAGARVLADLPVRGGYEVEGEKYYFSYWTDDGAFVFRTPENDVFEICRESHDGTITESNPGMRLEIEPAKYSDGRLRPGYSDVRLRDGNGDILYELSYNSDFYLRLYGSDFTAAATVQNLSDWDFFVALQGGIEIFAEQAATGRIEMTYNPDGSGNVGAMHIAPDDILTAESGDECTRAGVWAHTDDVRVTVLLMQGTTLPLHEGRKALWVWCRAA
;
A
#
# COMPACT_ATOMS: atom_id res chain seq x y z
N MET A 1 6.95 16.89 3.74
CA MET A 1 6.60 15.44 3.83
C MET A 1 6.81 14.81 2.47
N TRP A 2 7.37 13.60 2.40
CA TRP A 2 8.05 13.13 1.18
C TRP A 2 7.28 12.04 0.42
N LEU A 3 7.10 12.26 -0.88
CA LEU A 3 6.27 11.43 -1.78
C LEU A 3 7.09 10.99 -2.99
N TYR A 4 6.90 9.74 -3.41
CA TYR A 4 7.56 9.18 -4.59
C TYR A 4 6.75 9.43 -5.85
N ARG A 5 7.40 9.75 -6.97
CA ARG A 5 6.79 9.56 -8.29
C ARG A 5 7.01 8.14 -8.79
N HIS A 6 5.98 7.59 -9.42
CA HIS A 6 5.76 6.17 -9.67
C HIS A 6 6.63 5.53 -10.78
N HIS A 7 6.47 4.21 -10.95
CA HIS A 7 7.06 3.20 -11.86
C HIS A 7 8.58 2.90 -11.81
N THR A 8 9.42 3.82 -11.39
CA THR A 8 10.86 3.58 -11.20
C THR A 8 11.34 4.45 -10.06
N CYS A 9 11.53 3.89 -8.86
CA CYS A 9 11.96 4.59 -7.65
C CYS A 9 13.12 5.60 -7.91
N SER A 10 12.81 6.89 -8.11
CA SER A 10 13.87 7.84 -8.48
C SER A 10 13.73 9.27 -7.93
N GLU A 11 12.53 9.76 -7.61
CA GLU A 11 12.34 11.18 -7.30
C GLU A 11 11.71 11.41 -5.92
N ILE A 12 12.40 12.18 -5.08
CA ILE A 12 11.94 12.66 -3.77
C ILE A 12 11.29 14.02 -3.99
N ILE A 13 10.10 14.25 -3.44
CA ILE A 13 9.48 15.59 -3.39
C ILE A 13 9.28 16.04 -1.95
N ASP A 14 9.33 17.34 -1.70
CA ASP A 14 8.84 17.92 -0.45
C ASP A 14 7.45 18.48 -0.70
N LEU A 15 6.45 17.93 -0.02
CA LEU A 15 5.08 18.44 -0.02
C LEU A 15 4.77 19.07 1.35
N ASP A 16 4.34 20.34 1.31
CA ASP A 16 3.78 21.07 2.44
C ASP A 16 2.28 20.73 2.56
N HIS A 17 1.89 20.13 3.69
CA HIS A 17 0.51 19.70 3.91
C HIS A 17 -0.48 20.87 4.01
N GLU A 18 -0.09 22.01 4.58
CA GLU A 18 -1.01 23.13 4.79
C GLU A 18 -1.31 23.86 3.47
N THR A 19 -0.28 24.02 2.64
CA THR A 19 -0.34 24.85 1.44
C THR A 19 -0.51 24.05 0.15
N GLY A 20 -0.25 22.73 0.20
CA GLY A 20 -0.22 21.86 -0.96
C GLY A 20 0.94 22.15 -1.92
N ARG A 21 1.86 23.05 -1.55
CA ARG A 21 3.04 23.36 -2.36
C ARG A 21 3.98 22.18 -2.32
N TRP A 22 4.49 21.81 -3.48
CA TRP A 22 5.48 20.77 -3.58
C TRP A 22 6.61 21.15 -4.53
N HIS A 23 7.77 20.53 -4.33
CA HIS A 23 8.90 20.63 -5.25
C HIS A 23 9.74 19.36 -5.19
N LEU A 24 10.52 19.12 -6.25
CA LEU A 24 11.53 18.06 -6.28
C LEU A 24 12.69 18.39 -5.35
N VAL A 25 13.23 17.38 -4.70
CA VAL A 25 14.26 17.48 -3.67
C VAL A 25 15.46 16.67 -4.11
N ASP A 26 16.64 17.28 -4.01
CA ASP A 26 17.89 16.60 -4.31
C ASP A 26 18.29 15.66 -3.16
N ASP A 27 19.02 14.58 -3.45
CA ASP A 27 19.54 13.66 -2.42
C ASP A 27 20.37 14.38 -1.35
N SER A 28 21.04 15.48 -1.71
CA SER A 28 21.82 16.33 -0.79
C SER A 28 20.96 17.16 0.17
N GLU A 29 19.68 17.35 -0.14
CA GLU A 29 18.70 18.10 0.66
C GLU A 29 17.87 17.19 1.57
N LYS A 30 18.08 15.86 1.49
CA LYS A 30 17.37 14.85 2.26
C LYS A 30 17.60 15.03 3.78
N PRO A 31 16.55 15.32 4.57
CA PRO A 31 16.70 15.41 6.01
C PRO A 31 16.97 14.04 6.64
N ALA A 32 17.75 14.03 7.73
CA ALA A 32 17.94 12.83 8.54
C ALA A 32 16.59 12.38 9.15
N GLY A 33 16.20 11.12 8.90
CA GLY A 33 14.95 10.54 9.42
C GLY A 33 13.74 10.57 8.46
N ALA A 34 13.92 10.95 7.20
CA ALA A 34 12.86 10.90 6.19
C ALA A 34 12.26 9.48 6.06
N ARG A 35 10.94 9.35 6.23
CA ARG A 35 10.20 8.10 6.04
C ARG A 35 9.96 7.83 4.56
N VAL A 36 10.23 6.59 4.17
CA VAL A 36 10.07 6.08 2.81
C VAL A 36 8.70 5.41 2.72
N LEU A 37 7.82 5.89 1.84
CA LEU A 37 6.50 5.27 1.57
C LEU A 37 6.60 4.02 0.67
N ALA A 38 7.79 3.44 0.46
CA ALA A 38 8.00 2.32 -0.46
C ALA A 38 7.21 1.06 -0.04
N ASP A 39 6.94 0.93 1.26
CA ASP A 39 6.26 -0.22 1.87
C ASP A 39 4.76 0.04 2.12
N LEU A 40 4.19 1.11 1.57
CA LEU A 40 2.75 1.36 1.66
C LEU A 40 1.95 0.64 0.56
N PRO A 41 0.70 0.27 0.85
CA PRO A 41 -0.21 -0.27 -0.17
C PRO A 41 -0.52 0.74 -1.27
N VAL A 42 -0.37 2.05 -0.99
CA VAL A 42 -0.47 3.12 -2.00
C VAL A 42 0.87 3.84 -2.11
N ARG A 43 1.44 3.85 -3.32
CA ARG A 43 2.71 4.52 -3.60
C ARG A 43 2.49 5.87 -4.32
N GLY A 44 2.83 6.97 -3.65
CA GLY A 44 3.38 8.14 -4.33
C GLY A 44 2.44 9.30 -4.73
N GLY A 45 2.92 10.09 -5.69
CA GLY A 45 2.23 11.19 -6.36
C GLY A 45 2.11 10.95 -7.86
N TYR A 46 1.05 11.47 -8.46
CA TYR A 46 0.59 11.15 -9.80
C TYR A 46 0.27 12.41 -10.59
N GLU A 47 0.75 12.54 -11.83
CA GLU A 47 0.42 13.68 -12.69
C GLU A 47 -0.53 13.25 -13.82
N VAL A 48 -1.63 13.99 -13.95
CA VAL A 48 -2.47 14.00 -15.16
C VAL A 48 -2.11 15.23 -15.98
N GLU A 49 -2.03 15.06 -17.31
CA GLU A 49 -1.98 16.11 -18.35
C GLU A 49 -1.78 17.55 -17.85
N GLY A 50 -0.55 18.08 -17.98
CA GLY A 50 -0.26 19.51 -17.80
C GLY A 50 -0.17 19.98 -16.35
N GLU A 51 0.68 19.35 -15.54
CA GLU A 51 1.03 19.73 -14.17
C GLU A 51 -0.06 19.54 -13.10
N LYS A 52 -1.06 18.68 -13.32
CA LYS A 52 -2.03 18.34 -12.28
C LYS A 52 -1.55 17.18 -11.43
N TYR A 53 -1.08 17.48 -10.22
CA TYR A 53 -0.55 16.47 -9.30
C TYR A 53 -1.55 16.04 -8.24
N TYR A 54 -1.62 14.73 -8.06
CA TYR A 54 -2.36 14.01 -7.04
C TYR A 54 -1.37 13.37 -6.10
N PHE A 55 -1.71 13.27 -4.81
CA PHE A 55 -0.80 12.73 -3.81
C PHE A 55 -1.54 11.85 -2.82
N SER A 56 -0.92 10.77 -2.37
CA SER A 56 -1.41 10.02 -1.21
C SER A 56 -0.29 9.78 -0.20
N TYR A 57 -0.52 10.12 1.07
CA TYR A 57 0.54 10.18 2.07
C TYR A 57 0.02 10.08 3.50
N TRP A 58 0.90 9.71 4.43
CA TRP A 58 0.68 9.87 5.87
C TRP A 58 1.14 11.25 6.34
N THR A 59 0.30 11.91 7.13
CA THR A 59 0.65 13.10 7.90
C THR A 59 1.38 12.71 9.20
N ASP A 60 2.05 13.68 9.82
CA ASP A 60 2.79 13.47 11.08
C ASP A 60 1.87 13.09 12.27
N ASP A 61 0.59 13.47 12.22
CA ASP A 61 -0.44 13.10 13.20
C ASP A 61 -1.12 11.76 12.89
N GLY A 62 -0.61 11.00 11.91
CA GLY A 62 -1.02 9.64 11.63
C GLY A 62 -2.27 9.53 10.76
N ALA A 63 -2.63 10.54 9.97
CA ALA A 63 -3.72 10.44 9.00
C ALA A 63 -3.19 10.08 7.61
N PHE A 64 -3.78 9.08 6.96
CA PHE A 64 -3.54 8.79 5.55
C PHE A 64 -4.53 9.58 4.70
N VAL A 65 -4.02 10.41 3.80
CA VAL A 65 -4.84 11.33 3.01
C VAL A 65 -4.57 11.20 1.52
N PHE A 66 -5.59 11.50 0.74
CA PHE A 66 -5.53 11.72 -0.71
C PHE A 66 -5.73 13.22 -1.00
N ARG A 67 -4.77 13.84 -1.68
CA ARG A 67 -4.80 15.26 -2.09
C ARG A 67 -4.98 15.39 -3.59
N THR A 68 -5.88 16.28 -4.00
CA THR A 68 -6.14 16.62 -5.41
C THR A 68 -5.30 17.83 -5.87
N PRO A 69 -5.17 18.05 -7.19
CA PRO A 69 -4.55 19.27 -7.74
C PRO A 69 -5.24 20.56 -7.30
N GLU A 70 -6.55 20.48 -7.03
CA GLU A 70 -7.37 21.58 -6.54
C GLU A 70 -7.17 21.85 -5.02
N ASN A 71 -6.24 21.13 -4.38
CA ASN A 71 -5.92 21.18 -2.95
C ASN A 71 -6.99 20.65 -1.99
N ASP A 72 -7.98 19.92 -2.50
CA ASP A 72 -8.88 19.15 -1.65
C ASP A 72 -8.09 18.02 -0.98
N VAL A 73 -8.37 17.77 0.29
CA VAL A 73 -7.73 16.72 1.09
C VAL A 73 -8.81 15.79 1.63
N PHE A 74 -8.75 14.54 1.21
CA PHE A 74 -9.64 13.48 1.65
C PHE A 74 -8.90 12.58 2.63
N GLU A 75 -9.29 12.64 3.89
CA GLU A 75 -8.80 11.70 4.91
C GLU A 75 -9.44 10.33 4.70
N ILE A 76 -8.61 9.31 4.45
CA ILE A 76 -9.04 7.95 4.18
C ILE A 76 -9.10 7.17 5.50
N CYS A 77 -8.00 7.16 6.24
CA CYS A 77 -7.90 6.49 7.52
C CYS A 77 -6.94 7.23 8.46
N ARG A 78 -6.94 6.82 9.73
CA ARG A 78 -6.00 7.26 10.75
C ARG A 78 -5.39 6.06 11.45
N GLU A 79 -4.08 6.10 11.64
CA GLU A 79 -3.30 5.16 12.43
C GLU A 79 -3.17 5.70 13.87
N SER A 80 -3.54 4.87 14.83
CA SER A 80 -3.33 5.14 16.25
C SER A 80 -1.89 4.78 16.65
N HIS A 81 -1.40 5.33 17.77
CA HIS A 81 -0.05 5.03 18.26
C HIS A 81 0.21 3.53 18.49
N ASP A 82 -0.84 2.74 18.70
CA ASP A 82 -0.75 1.28 18.84
C ASP A 82 -0.70 0.51 17.50
N GLY A 83 -0.74 1.22 16.37
CA GLY A 83 -0.77 0.65 15.01
C GLY A 83 -2.17 0.28 14.51
N THR A 84 -3.22 0.60 15.26
CA THR A 84 -4.59 0.32 14.84
C THR A 84 -5.03 1.33 13.79
N ILE A 85 -5.53 0.84 12.65
CA ILE A 85 -6.14 1.67 11.62
C ILE A 85 -7.63 1.86 11.88
N THR A 86 -8.10 3.10 11.76
CA THR A 86 -9.53 3.45 11.79
C THR A 86 -9.90 4.20 10.52
N GLU A 87 -11.00 3.81 9.87
CA GLU A 87 -11.56 4.57 8.75
C GLU A 87 -12.04 5.95 9.22
N SER A 88 -11.61 6.99 8.52
CA SER A 88 -12.07 8.36 8.80
C SER A 88 -13.45 8.61 8.20
N ASN A 89 -13.76 7.93 7.09
CA ASN A 89 -15.04 7.95 6.41
C ASN A 89 -15.49 6.50 6.14
N PRO A 90 -16.17 5.84 7.08
CA PRO A 90 -16.58 4.45 6.94
C PRO A 90 -17.36 4.19 5.64
N GLY A 91 -16.90 3.22 4.86
CA GLY A 91 -17.53 2.86 3.58
C GLY A 91 -17.11 3.73 2.39
N MET A 92 -16.13 4.62 2.58
CA MET A 92 -15.46 5.31 1.48
C MET A 92 -14.86 4.28 0.51
N ARG A 93 -14.98 4.54 -0.79
CA ARG A 93 -14.38 3.69 -1.82
C ARG A 93 -14.00 4.46 -3.06
N LEU A 94 -12.99 3.96 -3.76
CA LEU A 94 -12.62 4.43 -5.08
C LEU A 94 -13.18 3.46 -6.13
N GLU A 95 -13.93 3.98 -7.09
CA GLU A 95 -14.45 3.23 -8.23
C GLU A 95 -13.67 3.63 -9.49
N ILE A 96 -13.24 2.64 -10.27
CA ILE A 96 -12.59 2.84 -11.56
C ILE A 96 -13.42 2.13 -12.63
N GLU A 97 -13.93 2.88 -13.61
CA GLU A 97 -14.79 2.37 -14.67
C GLU A 97 -14.35 2.89 -16.05
N PRO A 98 -14.69 2.20 -17.15
CA PRO A 98 -14.45 2.73 -18.49
C PRO A 98 -15.13 4.10 -18.69
N ALA A 99 -14.34 5.10 -19.10
CA ALA A 99 -14.86 6.45 -19.30
C ALA A 99 -15.88 6.49 -20.44
N LYS A 100 -16.87 7.37 -20.33
CA LYS A 100 -17.90 7.57 -21.36
C LYS A 100 -17.95 9.03 -21.80
N TYR A 101 -18.19 9.23 -23.10
CA TYR A 101 -18.60 10.53 -23.61
C TYR A 101 -20.00 10.89 -23.11
N SER A 102 -20.39 12.17 -23.26
CA SER A 102 -21.72 12.65 -22.89
C SER A 102 -22.88 11.95 -23.62
N ASP A 103 -22.60 11.32 -24.76
CA ASP A 103 -23.56 10.51 -25.53
C ASP A 103 -23.62 9.03 -25.09
N GLY A 104 -22.90 8.65 -24.03
CA GLY A 104 -22.85 7.31 -23.47
C GLY A 104 -21.92 6.34 -24.18
N ARG A 105 -21.28 6.73 -25.30
CA ARG A 105 -20.26 5.90 -25.95
C ARG A 105 -19.01 5.82 -25.07
N LEU A 106 -18.36 4.66 -25.08
CA LEU A 106 -17.07 4.49 -24.43
C LEU A 106 -16.03 5.44 -25.04
N ARG A 107 -15.24 6.08 -24.18
CA ARG A 107 -14.06 6.85 -24.55
C ARG A 107 -12.85 5.90 -24.55
N PRO A 108 -12.38 5.43 -25.73
CA PRO A 108 -11.35 4.41 -25.78
C PRO A 108 -10.06 4.87 -25.11
N GLY A 109 -9.50 4.01 -24.27
CA GLY A 109 -8.24 4.24 -23.57
C GLY A 109 -8.35 5.05 -22.26
N TYR A 110 -9.56 5.49 -21.89
CA TYR A 110 -9.77 6.30 -20.69
C TYR A 110 -10.61 5.55 -19.65
N SER A 111 -10.34 5.83 -18.39
CA SER A 111 -11.14 5.43 -17.24
C SER A 111 -11.63 6.65 -16.48
N ASP A 112 -12.84 6.56 -15.92
CA ASP A 112 -13.34 7.47 -14.89
C ASP A 112 -12.97 6.91 -13.52
N VAL A 113 -12.44 7.76 -12.66
CA VAL A 113 -12.16 7.48 -11.24
C VAL A 113 -13.15 8.29 -10.42
N ARG A 114 -13.85 7.64 -9.50
CA ARG A 114 -14.82 8.28 -8.59
C ARG A 114 -14.50 7.90 -7.16
N LEU A 115 -14.20 8.90 -6.33
CA LEU A 115 -14.17 8.73 -4.89
C LEU A 115 -15.59 8.94 -4.35
N ARG A 116 -16.12 7.93 -3.68
CA ARG A 116 -17.44 7.99 -3.03
C ARG A 116 -17.31 7.90 -1.53
N ASP A 117 -18.20 8.60 -0.82
CA ASP A 117 -18.39 8.40 0.61
C ASP A 117 -19.22 7.14 0.92
N GLY A 118 -19.41 6.85 2.20
CA GLY A 118 -20.24 5.72 2.65
C GLY A 118 -21.73 5.83 2.32
N ASN A 119 -22.23 7.02 1.99
CA ASN A 119 -23.60 7.24 1.53
C ASN A 119 -23.76 7.03 0.02
N GLY A 120 -22.64 6.94 -0.70
CA GLY A 120 -22.60 6.81 -2.15
C GLY A 120 -22.51 8.14 -2.90
N ASP A 121 -22.37 9.27 -2.19
CA ASP A 121 -22.18 10.58 -2.80
C ASP A 121 -20.78 10.68 -3.42
N ILE A 122 -20.69 11.32 -4.59
CA ILE A 122 -19.41 11.52 -5.29
C ILE A 122 -18.69 12.68 -4.62
N LEU A 123 -17.57 12.38 -3.97
CA LEU A 123 -16.67 13.37 -3.37
C LEU A 123 -15.70 13.95 -4.40
N TYR A 124 -15.26 13.11 -5.33
CA TYR A 124 -14.33 13.50 -6.39
C TYR A 124 -14.51 12.63 -7.64
N GLU A 125 -14.33 13.22 -8.82
CA GLU A 125 -14.37 12.51 -10.09
C GLU A 125 -13.31 13.07 -11.06
N LEU A 126 -12.64 12.19 -11.79
CA LEU A 126 -11.76 12.55 -12.91
C LEU A 126 -11.84 11.50 -14.03
N SER A 127 -11.49 11.89 -15.25
CA SER A 127 -11.21 10.95 -16.33
C SER A 127 -9.73 11.02 -16.71
N TYR A 128 -9.06 9.87 -16.81
CA TYR A 128 -7.63 9.79 -17.16
C TYR A 128 -7.35 8.71 -18.20
N ASN A 129 -6.21 8.81 -18.88
CA ASN A 129 -5.75 7.84 -19.87
C ASN A 129 -5.15 6.60 -19.18
N SER A 130 -6.01 5.70 -18.71
CA SER A 130 -5.63 4.46 -18.03
C SER A 130 -4.92 3.46 -18.95
N ASP A 131 -5.23 3.47 -20.25
CA ASP A 131 -4.63 2.56 -21.24
C ASP A 131 -3.12 2.82 -21.42
N PHE A 132 -2.65 4.04 -21.17
CA PHE A 132 -1.21 4.32 -21.13
C PHE A 132 -0.49 3.44 -20.11
N TYR A 133 -1.00 3.37 -18.87
CA TYR A 133 -0.40 2.60 -17.78
C TYR A 133 -0.56 1.10 -18.00
N LEU A 134 -1.73 0.68 -18.50
CA LEU A 134 -1.96 -0.71 -18.86
C LEU A 134 -0.96 -1.19 -19.94
N ARG A 135 -0.65 -0.34 -20.92
CA ARG A 135 0.37 -0.65 -21.94
C ARG A 135 1.76 -0.70 -21.35
N LEU A 136 2.13 0.22 -20.45
CA LEU A 136 3.43 0.19 -19.78
C LEU A 136 3.60 -1.11 -18.99
N TYR A 137 2.62 -1.44 -18.14
CA TYR A 137 2.58 -2.69 -17.39
C TYR A 137 2.66 -3.93 -18.31
N GLY A 138 1.84 -3.98 -19.36
CA GLY A 138 1.86 -5.09 -20.33
C GLY A 138 3.11 -5.17 -21.19
N SER A 139 3.93 -4.12 -21.20
CA SER A 139 5.21 -4.06 -21.91
C SER A 139 6.40 -4.36 -20.99
N ASP A 140 6.18 -4.57 -19.69
CA ASP A 140 7.24 -4.97 -18.77
C ASP A 140 7.55 -6.47 -18.92
N PHE A 141 8.75 -6.76 -19.43
CA PHE A 141 9.29 -8.10 -19.61
C PHE A 141 10.50 -8.36 -18.70
N THR A 142 10.73 -7.50 -17.71
CA THR A 142 11.85 -7.62 -16.78
C THR A 142 11.60 -8.72 -15.73
N ALA A 143 12.65 -9.11 -15.01
CA ALA A 143 12.51 -10.02 -13.87
C ALA A 143 11.62 -9.45 -12.74
N ALA A 144 11.39 -8.14 -12.71
CA ALA A 144 10.49 -7.51 -11.75
C ALA A 144 9.00 -7.76 -12.08
N ALA A 145 8.67 -8.09 -13.34
CA ALA A 145 7.30 -8.35 -13.78
C ALA A 145 6.63 -9.53 -13.05
N THR A 146 7.39 -10.43 -12.41
CA THR A 146 6.82 -11.56 -11.64
C THR A 146 6.33 -11.17 -10.25
N VAL A 147 6.70 -9.99 -9.75
CA VAL A 147 6.31 -9.48 -8.42
C VAL A 147 5.54 -8.16 -8.49
N GLN A 148 5.59 -7.48 -9.63
CA GLN A 148 4.81 -6.27 -9.88
C GLN A 148 3.42 -6.60 -10.42
N ASN A 149 2.46 -5.74 -10.11
CA ASN A 149 1.10 -5.75 -10.63
C ASN A 149 0.72 -4.35 -11.13
N LEU A 150 -0.50 -4.17 -11.65
CA LEU A 150 -0.91 -2.88 -12.23
C LEU A 150 -0.87 -1.71 -11.22
N SER A 151 -1.01 -1.94 -9.92
CA SER A 151 -0.86 -0.89 -8.89
C SER A 151 0.57 -0.35 -8.77
N ASP A 152 1.57 -1.09 -9.26
CA ASP A 152 2.95 -0.61 -9.39
C ASP A 152 3.15 0.32 -10.59
N TRP A 153 2.14 0.46 -11.46
CA TRP A 153 2.15 1.36 -12.62
C TRP A 153 1.05 2.43 -12.63
N ASP A 154 -0.13 2.13 -12.08
CA ASP A 154 -1.28 3.02 -12.04
C ASP A 154 -1.61 3.46 -10.60
N PHE A 155 -1.44 4.76 -10.34
CA PHE A 155 -1.69 5.37 -9.04
C PHE A 155 -3.12 5.19 -8.54
N PHE A 156 -4.13 5.32 -9.41
CA PHE A 156 -5.51 5.21 -8.97
C PHE A 156 -5.87 3.76 -8.65
N VAL A 157 -5.29 2.79 -9.37
CA VAL A 157 -5.40 1.37 -9.02
C VAL A 157 -4.74 1.10 -7.66
N ALA A 158 -3.57 1.69 -7.39
CA ALA A 158 -2.93 1.61 -6.07
C ALA A 158 -3.80 2.23 -4.97
N LEU A 159 -4.34 3.43 -5.22
CA LEU A 159 -5.21 4.13 -4.27
C LEU A 159 -6.48 3.33 -3.96
N GLN A 160 -7.11 2.74 -4.98
CA GLN A 160 -8.26 1.85 -4.81
C GLN A 160 -7.92 0.67 -3.89
N GLY A 161 -6.85 -0.07 -4.22
CA GLY A 161 -6.42 -1.21 -3.43
C GLY A 161 -6.04 -0.83 -1.99
N GLY A 162 -5.40 0.31 -1.79
CA GLY A 162 -5.06 0.79 -0.46
C GLY A 162 -6.27 1.15 0.39
N ILE A 163 -7.29 1.82 -0.18
CA ILE A 163 -8.55 2.09 0.53
C ILE A 163 -9.21 0.78 0.97
N GLU A 164 -9.24 -0.23 0.09
CA GLU A 164 -9.79 -1.55 0.41
C GLU A 164 -9.01 -2.25 1.53
N ILE A 165 -7.67 -2.19 1.50
CA ILE A 165 -6.81 -2.74 2.56
C ILE A 165 -7.06 -2.04 3.90
N PHE A 166 -7.13 -0.71 3.91
CA PHE A 166 -7.38 0.05 5.15
C PHE A 166 -8.78 -0.23 5.71
N ALA A 167 -9.79 -0.37 4.85
CA ALA A 167 -11.13 -0.77 5.26
C ALA A 167 -11.15 -2.18 5.87
N GLU A 168 -10.44 -3.14 5.26
CA GLU A 168 -10.28 -4.49 5.83
C GLU A 168 -9.57 -4.43 7.20
N GLN A 169 -8.47 -3.69 7.31
CA GLN A 169 -7.73 -3.54 8.56
C GLN A 169 -8.58 -2.91 9.66
N ALA A 170 -9.32 -1.84 9.35
CA ALA A 170 -10.22 -1.18 10.29
C ALA A 170 -11.36 -2.11 10.74
N ALA A 171 -11.94 -2.89 9.82
CA ALA A 171 -13.01 -3.83 10.15
C ALA A 171 -12.54 -5.03 10.99
N THR A 172 -11.32 -5.49 10.77
CA THR A 172 -10.77 -6.70 11.42
C THR A 172 -9.92 -6.39 12.66
N GLY A 173 -9.52 -5.13 12.86
CA GLY A 173 -8.52 -4.75 13.86
C GLY A 173 -7.13 -5.31 13.56
N ARG A 174 -6.87 -5.66 12.29
CA ARG A 174 -5.59 -6.24 11.86
C ARG A 174 -4.51 -5.16 11.88
N ILE A 175 -3.43 -5.44 12.61
CA ILE A 175 -2.22 -4.62 12.66
C ILE A 175 -1.21 -5.24 11.69
N GLU A 176 -0.63 -4.43 10.80
CA GLU A 176 0.36 -4.88 9.83
C GLU A 176 1.72 -5.10 10.49
N MET A 177 2.41 -6.17 10.08
CA MET A 177 3.77 -6.46 10.53
C MET A 177 4.75 -5.90 9.50
N THR A 178 5.50 -4.86 9.86
CA THR A 178 6.54 -4.28 8.99
C THR A 178 7.90 -4.85 9.37
N TYR A 179 8.68 -5.31 8.40
CA TYR A 179 10.06 -5.76 8.62
C TYR A 179 11.05 -4.64 8.32
N ASN A 180 12.00 -4.44 9.23
CA ASN A 180 13.10 -3.49 9.06
C ASN A 180 14.28 -4.16 8.31
N PRO A 181 15.13 -3.37 7.63
CA PRO A 181 16.29 -3.89 6.91
C PRO A 181 17.32 -4.65 7.76
N ASP A 182 17.29 -4.47 9.09
CA ASP A 182 18.13 -5.17 10.05
C ASP A 182 17.55 -6.53 10.51
N GLY A 183 16.41 -6.95 9.94
CA GLY A 183 15.73 -8.20 10.26
C GLY A 183 14.76 -8.12 11.45
N SER A 184 14.63 -6.94 12.09
CA SER A 184 13.62 -6.73 13.13
C SER A 184 12.24 -6.50 12.50
N GLY A 185 11.18 -6.61 13.31
CA GLY A 185 9.81 -6.37 12.87
C GLY A 185 9.11 -5.39 13.81
N ASN A 186 8.09 -4.71 13.32
CA ASN A 186 7.14 -3.99 14.18
C ASN A 186 5.74 -4.54 13.94
N VAL A 187 4.99 -4.80 15.01
CA VAL A 187 3.55 -5.07 14.97
C VAL A 187 2.89 -3.98 15.81
N GLY A 188 2.45 -2.93 15.14
CA GLY A 188 1.95 -1.72 15.79
C GLY A 188 3.02 -1.06 16.66
N ALA A 189 2.72 -0.80 17.93
CA ALA A 189 3.70 -0.22 18.87
C ALA A 189 4.80 -1.21 19.34
N MET A 190 4.66 -2.50 19.03
CA MET A 190 5.58 -3.53 19.50
C MET A 190 6.76 -3.69 18.54
N HIS A 191 7.96 -3.36 19.00
CA HIS A 191 9.21 -3.70 18.32
C HIS A 191 9.59 -5.15 18.62
N ILE A 192 9.95 -5.91 17.60
CA ILE A 192 10.35 -7.30 17.66
C ILE A 192 11.78 -7.40 17.15
N ALA A 193 12.71 -7.72 18.05
CA ALA A 193 14.13 -7.82 17.69
C ALA A 193 14.37 -8.94 16.66
N PRO A 194 15.43 -8.86 15.83
CA PRO A 194 15.72 -9.90 14.82
C PRO A 194 15.87 -11.29 15.44
N ASP A 195 16.43 -11.37 16.65
CA ASP A 195 16.64 -12.61 17.41
C ASP A 195 15.34 -13.17 18.04
N ASP A 196 14.29 -12.36 18.13
CA ASP A 196 12.98 -12.73 18.68
C ASP A 196 12.01 -13.25 17.60
N ILE A 197 12.31 -13.02 16.32
CA ILE A 197 11.52 -13.53 15.19
C ILE A 197 12.04 -14.91 14.78
N LEU A 198 11.43 -15.95 15.34
CA LEU A 198 11.68 -17.31 14.90
C LEU A 198 11.06 -17.50 13.50
N THR A 199 11.92 -17.50 12.49
CA THR A 199 11.55 -17.84 11.10
C THR A 199 12.11 -19.20 10.70
N ALA A 200 11.43 -19.88 9.77
CA ALA A 200 11.88 -21.14 9.17
C ALA A 200 11.25 -21.33 7.78
N GLU A 201 11.94 -22.00 6.86
CA GLU A 201 11.42 -22.28 5.52
C GLU A 201 10.62 -23.59 5.52
N SER A 202 9.66 -23.74 4.61
CA SER A 202 9.03 -25.03 4.32
C SER A 202 10.08 -26.11 4.04
N GLY A 203 9.92 -27.26 4.68
CA GLY A 203 10.89 -28.35 4.63
C GLY A 203 11.90 -28.35 5.78
N ASP A 204 12.07 -27.22 6.49
CA ASP A 204 12.88 -27.18 7.70
C ASP A 204 12.16 -27.85 8.87
N GLU A 205 12.94 -28.26 9.86
CA GLU A 205 12.41 -28.81 11.11
C GLU A 205 11.92 -27.67 12.02
N CYS A 206 10.69 -27.78 12.51
CA CYS A 206 10.08 -26.82 13.41
C CYS A 206 10.86 -26.76 14.72
N THR A 207 11.58 -25.65 14.93
CA THR A 207 12.45 -25.44 16.09
C THR A 207 11.66 -25.17 17.37
N ARG A 208 10.40 -24.74 17.25
CA ARG A 208 9.53 -24.36 18.37
C ARG A 208 8.07 -24.68 18.12
N ALA A 209 7.45 -25.44 19.02
CA ALA A 209 6.02 -25.73 18.96
C ALA A 209 5.19 -24.44 19.08
N GLY A 210 4.09 -24.37 18.35
CA GLY A 210 3.20 -23.22 18.35
C GLY A 210 2.53 -22.97 17.01
N VAL A 211 1.89 -21.81 16.90
CA VAL A 211 1.27 -21.34 15.67
C VAL A 211 2.32 -20.64 14.83
N TRP A 212 2.49 -21.08 13.59
CA TRP A 212 3.34 -20.48 12.58
C TRP A 212 2.46 -19.88 11.47
N ALA A 213 2.77 -18.66 11.03
CA ALA A 213 2.09 -18.00 9.93
C ALA A 213 2.99 -17.91 8.71
N HIS A 214 2.41 -18.05 7.52
CA HIS A 214 3.10 -17.77 6.27
C HIS A 214 3.41 -16.27 6.18
N THR A 215 4.64 -15.89 5.83
CA THR A 215 5.03 -14.46 5.84
C THR A 215 4.28 -13.63 4.80
N ASP A 216 3.97 -14.22 3.65
CA ASP A 216 3.29 -13.51 2.55
C ASP A 216 1.76 -13.65 2.61
N ASP A 217 1.23 -14.53 3.48
CA ASP A 217 -0.21 -14.70 3.70
C ASP A 217 -0.48 -15.16 5.13
N VAL A 218 -0.50 -14.19 6.06
CA VAL A 218 -0.68 -14.46 7.50
C VAL A 218 -2.02 -15.11 7.86
N ARG A 219 -2.99 -15.21 6.93
CA ARG A 219 -4.23 -15.97 7.12
C ARG A 219 -3.95 -17.48 7.09
N VAL A 220 -2.87 -17.88 6.43
CA VAL A 220 -2.37 -19.24 6.38
C VAL A 220 -1.53 -19.49 7.63
N THR A 221 -2.21 -19.95 8.68
CA THR A 221 -1.54 -20.38 9.91
C THR A 221 -1.57 -21.89 10.05
N VAL A 222 -0.52 -22.44 10.63
CA VAL A 222 -0.40 -23.85 10.95
C VAL A 222 0.04 -24.02 12.41
N LEU A 223 -0.62 -24.93 13.12
CA LEU A 223 -0.17 -25.36 14.43
C LEU A 223 0.84 -26.49 14.24
N LEU A 224 2.09 -26.26 14.68
CA LEU A 224 3.19 -27.22 14.54
C LEU A 224 3.73 -27.62 15.90
N MET A 225 4.17 -28.86 16.00
CA MET A 225 4.91 -29.36 17.16
C MET A 225 6.40 -29.22 16.90
N GLN A 226 7.19 -29.08 17.97
CA GLN A 226 8.65 -29.07 17.81
C GLN A 226 9.11 -30.40 17.20
N GLY A 227 9.99 -30.31 16.20
CA GLY A 227 10.49 -31.47 15.45
C GLY A 227 9.66 -31.87 14.24
N THR A 228 8.49 -31.25 13.99
CA THR A 228 7.71 -31.50 12.76
C THR A 228 8.21 -30.65 11.60
N THR A 229 8.15 -31.15 10.38
CA THR A 229 8.55 -30.38 9.18
C THR A 229 7.55 -29.26 8.87
N LEU A 230 8.05 -28.06 8.56
CA LEU A 230 7.20 -26.95 8.12
C LEU A 230 6.56 -27.25 6.76
N PRO A 231 5.24 -27.01 6.59
CA PRO A 231 4.51 -27.42 5.40
C PRO A 231 4.85 -26.53 4.20
N LEU A 232 4.68 -27.07 3.00
CA LEU A 232 4.67 -26.27 1.77
C LEU A 232 3.37 -25.47 1.69
N HIS A 233 3.43 -24.27 1.12
CA HIS A 233 2.25 -23.50 0.76
C HIS A 233 2.01 -23.59 -0.75
N GLU A 234 0.84 -24.07 -1.15
CA GLU A 234 0.48 -24.32 -2.56
C GLU A 234 1.52 -25.16 -3.34
N GLY A 235 2.18 -26.10 -2.65
CA GLY A 235 3.23 -26.95 -3.23
C GLY A 235 4.58 -26.24 -3.45
N ARG A 236 4.75 -25.01 -2.97
CA ARG A 236 5.99 -24.24 -3.03
C ARG A 236 6.58 -24.06 -1.63
N LYS A 237 7.89 -23.78 -1.61
CA LYS A 237 8.58 -23.36 -0.40
C LYS A 237 8.07 -21.99 0.01
N ALA A 238 7.86 -21.83 1.31
CA ALA A 238 7.35 -20.64 1.93
C ALA A 238 8.20 -20.30 3.15
N LEU A 239 8.31 -19.02 3.47
CA LEU A 239 8.86 -18.57 4.73
C LEU A 239 7.74 -18.51 5.77
N TRP A 240 8.02 -19.05 6.95
CA TRP A 240 7.08 -19.08 8.06
C TRP A 240 7.66 -18.33 9.24
N VAL A 241 6.81 -17.68 10.00
CA VAL A 241 7.14 -16.97 11.24
C VAL A 241 6.36 -17.57 12.40
N TRP A 242 7.04 -17.87 13.50
CA TRP A 242 6.40 -18.33 14.74
C TRP A 242 5.68 -17.14 15.40
N CYS A 243 4.38 -17.30 15.66
CA CYS A 243 3.55 -16.23 16.19
C CYS A 243 3.31 -16.37 17.69
N ARG A 244 2.99 -17.59 18.16
CA ARG A 244 2.66 -17.84 19.57
C ARG A 244 2.77 -19.31 19.95
N ALA A 245 2.91 -19.58 21.25
CA ALA A 245 2.86 -20.93 21.79
C ALA A 245 1.47 -21.55 21.61
N ALA A 246 1.43 -22.89 21.58
CA ALA A 246 0.22 -23.69 21.51
C ALA A 246 -0.57 -23.68 22.83
#